data_AF-A0A959IDM1-F1
#
_entry.id   AF-A0A959IDM1-F1
#
_cell.length_a   1.000
_cell.length_b   1.000
_cell.length_c   1.000
_cell.angle_alpha   90.00
_cell.angle_beta   90.00
_cell.angle_gamma   90.00
#
_symmetry.space_group_name_H-M   'P 1'
#
loop_
_entity.id
_entity.type
_entity.pdbx_description
1 polymer ?
#
loop_
_entity_poly.entity_id
_entity_poly.type
_entity_poly.pdbx_seq_one_letter_code
_entity_poly.pdbx_strand_id
1 'polypeptide(L)'
;MEPFDLIIIGGGPTGLNCAIAARTRGLRYLVLEKGVLVNSVFRFPTNMTFFSTSDKLEIGEVPFIAHGDKPTRREALEYYRR
;
A
#
# COMPACT_ATOMS: atom_id res chain seq x y z
N MET A 1 -1.38 -28.32 6.05
CA MET A 1 -1.43 -26.84 6.10
C MET A 1 -2.83 -26.44 6.49
N GLU A 2 -3.01 -25.54 7.44
CA GLU A 2 -4.34 -24.99 7.71
C GLU A 2 -4.77 -24.03 6.58
N PRO A 3 -6.08 -23.90 6.24
CA PRO A 3 -6.56 -23.12 5.08
C PRO A 3 -6.72 -21.61 5.37
N PHE A 4 -6.15 -20.70 4.57
CA PHE A 4 -6.38 -19.25 4.76
C PHE A 4 -7.86 -18.89 4.61
N ASP A 5 -8.36 -17.96 5.42
CA ASP A 5 -9.72 -17.41 5.32
C ASP A 5 -9.86 -16.45 4.13
N LEU A 6 -8.75 -15.79 3.75
CA LEU A 6 -8.70 -14.80 2.69
C LEU A 6 -7.36 -14.84 1.95
N ILE A 7 -7.40 -14.81 0.63
CA ILE A 7 -6.24 -14.56 -0.21
C ILE A 7 -6.45 -13.24 -0.95
N ILE A 8 -5.50 -12.32 -0.83
CA ILE A 8 -5.50 -11.01 -1.47
C ILE A 8 -4.51 -11.05 -2.63
N ILE A 9 -5.01 -10.88 -3.85
CA ILE A 9 -4.17 -10.87 -5.05
C ILE A 9 -3.82 -9.42 -5.40
N GLY A 10 -2.56 -9.05 -5.22
CA GLY A 10 -2.00 -7.72 -5.43
C GLY A 10 -1.56 -7.05 -4.13
N GLY A 11 -0.28 -6.69 -4.06
CA GLY A 11 0.33 -5.95 -2.93
C GLY A 11 0.40 -4.45 -3.16
N GLY A 12 -0.56 -3.90 -3.92
CA GLY A 12 -0.74 -2.47 -4.12
C GLY A 12 -1.43 -1.79 -2.92
N PRO A 13 -1.60 -0.45 -2.93
CA PRO A 13 -2.20 0.28 -1.81
C PRO A 13 -3.55 -0.29 -1.36
N THR A 14 -4.42 -0.65 -2.31
CA THR A 14 -5.72 -1.28 -2.01
C THR A 14 -5.57 -2.65 -1.36
N GLY A 15 -4.68 -3.51 -1.88
CA GLY A 15 -4.44 -4.83 -1.31
C GLY A 15 -3.86 -4.79 0.09
N LEU A 16 -2.98 -3.81 0.36
CA LEU A 16 -2.48 -3.55 1.71
C LEU A 16 -3.59 -3.07 2.65
N ASN A 17 -4.48 -2.19 2.18
CA ASN A 17 -5.62 -1.74 2.98
C ASN A 17 -6.58 -2.91 3.28
N CYS A 18 -6.80 -3.82 2.33
CA CYS A 18 -7.53 -5.06 2.57
C CYS A 18 -6.85 -5.95 3.62
N ALA A 19 -5.52 -6.07 3.58
CA ALA A 19 -4.75 -6.85 4.54
C ALA A 19 -4.85 -6.28 5.96
N ILE A 20 -4.78 -4.96 6.09
CA ILE A 20 -5.00 -4.25 7.36
C ILE A 20 -6.42 -4.54 7.88
N ALA A 21 -7.42 -4.41 7.02
CA ALA A 21 -8.82 -4.68 7.36
C ALA A 21 -9.11 -6.16 7.69
N ALA A 22 -8.33 -7.10 7.14
CA ALA A 22 -8.41 -8.52 7.47
C ALA A 22 -7.76 -8.81 8.83
N ARG A 23 -6.61 -8.17 9.10
CA ARG A 23 -5.91 -8.25 10.39
C ARG A 23 -6.78 -7.75 11.54
N THR A 24 -7.46 -6.61 11.38
CA THR A 24 -8.34 -6.05 12.43
C THR A 24 -9.55 -6.95 12.74
N ARG A 25 -9.92 -7.84 11.81
CA ARG A 25 -10.98 -8.83 11.99
C ARG A 25 -10.49 -10.20 12.45
N GLY A 26 -9.18 -10.36 12.70
CA GLY A 26 -8.60 -11.64 13.14
C GLY A 26 -8.60 -12.73 12.07
N LEU A 27 -8.73 -12.39 10.78
CA LEU A 27 -8.68 -13.36 9.69
C LEU A 27 -7.25 -13.83 9.46
N ARG A 28 -7.08 -15.12 9.15
CA ARG A 28 -5.82 -15.65 8.63
C ARG A 28 -5.76 -15.42 7.13
N TYR A 29 -5.01 -14.41 6.71
CA TYR A 29 -4.93 -14.01 5.31
C TYR A 29 -3.52 -14.14 4.73
N LEU A 30 -3.44 -14.17 3.40
CA LEU A 30 -2.19 -14.10 2.64
C LEU A 30 -2.32 -13.06 1.53
N VAL A 31 -1.32 -12.18 1.40
CA VAL A 31 -1.20 -11.26 0.26
C VAL A 31 -0.19 -11.83 -0.73
N LEU A 32 -0.60 -11.93 -2.00
CA LEU A 32 0.24 -12.40 -3.09
C LEU A 32 0.46 -11.27 -4.08
N GLU A 33 1.71 -10.84 -4.25
CA GLU A 33 2.10 -9.82 -5.23
C GLU A 33 3.08 -10.43 -6.24
N LYS A 34 2.89 -10.11 -7.53
CA LYS A 34 3.75 -10.66 -8.60
C LYS A 34 5.17 -10.07 -8.60
N GLY A 35 5.38 -8.94 -7.93
CA GLY A 35 6.66 -8.25 -7.85
C GLY A 35 6.94 -7.72 -6.46
N VAL A 36 7.42 -6.47 -6.39
CA VAL A 36 7.65 -5.78 -5.12
C VAL A 36 6.35 -5.21 -4.55
N LEU A 37 6.34 -4.93 -3.25
CA LEU A 37 5.30 -4.13 -2.61
C LEU A 37 5.02 -2.87 -3.43
N VAL A 38 3.74 -2.56 -3.64
CA VAL A 38 3.27 -1.44 -4.48
C VAL A 38 3.91 -1.38 -5.87
N ASN A 39 4.06 -2.54 -6.53
CA ASN A 39 4.67 -2.72 -7.85
C ASN A 39 4.20 -1.72 -8.93
N SER A 40 2.90 -1.35 -8.92
CA SER A 40 2.37 -0.34 -9.84
C SER A 40 2.99 1.04 -9.60
N VAL A 41 3.08 1.47 -8.33
CA VAL A 41 3.75 2.73 -7.95
C VAL A 41 5.25 2.65 -8.28
N PHE A 42 5.86 1.49 -8.05
CA PHE A 42 7.25 1.26 -8.44
C PHE A 42 7.47 1.45 -9.95
N ARG A 43 6.48 1.15 -10.80
CA ARG A 43 6.58 1.31 -12.26
C ARG A 43 6.11 2.66 -12.79
N PHE A 44 5.63 3.56 -11.94
CA PHE A 44 5.33 4.93 -12.36
C PHE A 44 6.60 5.68 -12.79
N PRO A 45 6.48 6.75 -13.61
CA PRO A 45 7.62 7.56 -14.01
C PRO A 45 8.45 8.02 -12.81
N THR A 46 9.78 7.98 -12.93
CA THR A 46 10.71 8.22 -11.82
C THR A 46 10.45 9.54 -11.09
N ASN A 47 10.12 10.59 -11.84
CA ASN A 47 9.89 11.95 -11.34
C ASN A 47 8.39 12.29 -11.21
N MET A 48 7.51 11.29 -11.12
CA MET A 48 6.09 11.52 -10.95
C MET A 48 5.77 12.12 -9.58
N THR A 49 4.85 13.09 -9.58
CA THR A 49 4.13 13.59 -8.39
C THR A 49 2.68 13.16 -8.47
N PHE A 50 2.10 12.74 -7.35
CA PHE A 50 0.69 12.38 -7.28
C PHE A 50 -0.21 13.60 -7.50
N PHE A 51 -1.43 13.37 -7.97
CA PHE A 51 -2.46 14.42 -7.99
C PHE A 51 -3.10 14.62 -6.61
N SER A 52 -3.28 13.52 -5.87
CA SER A 52 -3.84 13.50 -4.52
C SER A 52 -2.84 14.01 -3.49
N THR A 53 -3.38 14.58 -2.42
CA THR A 53 -2.62 14.98 -1.23
C THR A 53 -2.30 13.77 -0.35
N SER A 54 -1.29 13.89 0.53
CA SER A 54 -0.80 12.77 1.34
C SER A 54 -1.88 12.13 2.23
N ASP A 55 -2.74 12.95 2.85
CA ASP A 55 -3.88 12.51 3.68
C ASP A 55 -4.84 11.58 2.91
N LYS A 56 -4.99 11.78 1.60
CA LYS A 56 -5.85 10.96 0.74
C LYS A 56 -5.20 9.64 0.31
N LEU A 57 -3.92 9.44 0.59
CA LEU A 57 -3.15 8.25 0.22
C LEU A 57 -2.81 7.36 1.43
N GLU A 58 -3.17 7.80 2.64
CA GLU A 58 -2.95 7.09 3.89
C GLU A 58 -3.73 5.77 3.96
N ILE A 59 -3.12 4.77 4.57
CA ILE A 59 -3.71 3.48 4.89
C ILE A 59 -3.34 3.10 6.33
N GLY A 60 -4.23 2.36 7.00
CA GLY A 60 -3.95 1.79 8.32
C GLY A 60 -3.65 2.78 9.44
N GLU A 61 -4.21 4.00 9.35
CA GLU A 61 -4.00 5.05 10.35
C GLU A 61 -2.51 5.44 10.52
N VAL A 62 -1.67 5.16 9.50
CA VAL A 62 -0.28 5.56 9.46
C VAL A 62 -0.16 6.88 8.69
N PRO A 63 0.29 7.99 9.32
CA PRO A 63 0.40 9.27 8.65
C PRO A 63 1.40 9.25 7.49
N PHE A 64 1.01 9.83 6.35
CA PHE A 64 1.88 9.96 5.19
C PHE A 64 2.58 11.33 5.22
N ILE A 65 3.76 11.37 5.85
CA ILE A 65 4.60 12.56 5.89
C ILE A 65 5.35 12.73 4.56
N ALA A 66 5.00 13.78 3.82
CA ALA A 66 5.67 14.21 2.59
C ALA A 66 6.23 15.63 2.74
N HIS A 67 7.19 16.00 1.90
CA HIS A 67 7.80 17.33 1.94
C HIS A 67 6.89 18.46 1.44
N GLY A 68 5.86 18.14 0.65
CA GLY A 68 4.85 19.08 0.19
C GLY A 68 3.46 18.43 0.14
N ASP A 69 2.46 19.19 -0.26
CA ASP A 69 1.05 18.76 -0.22
C ASP A 69 0.79 17.47 -1.02
N LYS A 70 1.50 17.29 -2.13
CA LYS A 70 1.36 16.13 -3.03
C LYS A 70 2.66 15.33 -3.05
N PRO A 71 2.63 14.06 -2.62
CA PRO A 71 3.85 13.28 -2.54
C PRO A 71 4.38 12.90 -3.93
N THR A 72 5.68 12.67 -3.99
CA THR A 72 6.38 12.07 -5.13
C THR A 72 6.26 10.55 -5.11
N ARG A 73 6.55 9.91 -6.25
CA ARG A 73 6.69 8.46 -6.33
C ARG A 73 7.64 7.90 -5.26
N ARG A 74 8.77 8.58 -5.00
CA ARG A 74 9.78 8.12 -4.02
C ARG A 74 9.22 8.11 -2.61
N GLU A 75 8.52 9.18 -2.21
CA GLU A 75 7.89 9.28 -0.89
C GLU A 75 6.79 8.23 -0.73
N ALA A 76 5.99 7.97 -1.77
CA ALA A 76 4.97 6.91 -1.71
C ALA A 76 5.58 5.51 -1.56
N LEU A 77 6.69 5.23 -2.25
CA LEU A 77 7.41 3.96 -2.11
C LEU A 77 7.98 3.77 -0.71
N GLU A 78 8.43 4.85 -0.07
CA GLU A 78 8.91 4.80 1.31
C GLU A 78 7.76 4.59 2.30
N TYR A 79 6.66 5.32 2.12
CA TYR A 79 5.46 5.24 2.96
C TYR A 79 4.89 3.83 3.02
N TYR A 80 4.61 3.21 1.88
CA TYR A 80 3.96 1.89 1.85
C TYR A 80 4.84 0.74 2.37
N ARG A 81 6.15 0.96 2.59
CA ARG A 81 7.08 -0.04 3.14
C ARG A 81 7.18 -0.04 4.67
N ARG A 82 6.56 0.95 5.33
CA ARG A 82 6.51 1.07 6.79
C ARG A 82 5.42 0.14 7.34
#